data_AF-A0A2E7A1J5-F1
#
_entry.id   AF-A0A2E7A1J5-F1
#
_cell.length_a   1.000
_cell.length_b   1.000
_cell.length_c   1.000
_cell.angle_alpha   90.00
_cell.angle_beta   90.00
_cell.angle_gamma   90.00
#
_symmetry.space_group_name_H-M   'P 1'
#
loop_
_entity.id
_entity.type
_entity.pdbx_description
1 polymer ?
#
loop_
_entity_poly.entity_id
_entity_poly.type
_entity_poly.pdbx_seq_one_letter_code
_entity_poly.pdbx_strand_id
1 'polypeptide(L)'
;MGLLILFIIAGLLLLICSVLAIVHAAISPARDGMGRALAHDLPTSPGDLGCTFESWTCRTRDGLDLPAWDVQGVTGGPTLLWLHDHGGSRLSDLRDLQDWLSWCGRVILVDLRGHGDAPGTCMLGARETGDVDRLLECIGNEEVILGGRGFGAVLALDASSRSTKSLPVWGIAPYQSVRARFDEEMRGRGIPGWPLRVLAMTVLRLTGRRPLEPCNDVQADRVRIADVDEPIPASPWWDASVSGDESSS
;
A
#
# COMPACT_ATOMS: atom_id res chain seq x y z
N MET A 1 -42.81 10.04 -27.01
CA MET A 1 -41.39 10.43 -27.27
C MET A 1 -40.75 11.17 -26.09
N GLY A 2 -41.38 12.21 -25.52
CA GLY A 2 -40.77 12.98 -24.40
C GLY A 2 -40.36 12.15 -23.17
N LEU A 3 -41.20 11.21 -22.73
CA LEU A 3 -40.88 10.33 -21.61
C LEU A 3 -39.68 9.40 -21.88
N LEU A 4 -39.57 8.88 -23.11
CA LEU A 4 -38.44 8.03 -23.52
C LEU A 4 -37.12 8.82 -23.49
N ILE A 5 -37.15 10.05 -24.02
CA ILE A 5 -35.98 10.95 -23.99
C ILE A 5 -35.56 11.23 -22.54
N LEU A 6 -36.52 11.48 -21.65
CA LEU A 6 -36.24 11.71 -20.22
C LEU A 6 -35.54 10.50 -19.57
N PHE A 7 -36.01 9.28 -19.83
CA PHE A 7 -35.38 8.07 -19.30
C PHE A 7 -33.96 7.85 -19.84
N ILE A 8 -33.72 8.14 -21.11
CA ILE A 8 -32.37 8.04 -21.71
C ILE A 8 -31.44 9.05 -21.04
N ILE A 9 -31.87 10.29 -20.87
CA ILE A 9 -31.07 11.34 -20.20
C ILE A 9 -30.79 10.94 -18.76
N ALA A 10 -31.81 10.50 -18.01
CA ALA A 10 -31.64 10.07 -16.62
C ALA A 10 -30.67 8.89 -16.50
N GLY A 11 -30.80 7.89 -17.37
CA GLY A 11 -29.88 6.74 -17.41
C GLY A 11 -28.44 7.15 -17.72
N LEU A 12 -28.24 8.08 -18.65
CA LEU A 12 -26.90 8.60 -18.98
C LEU A 12 -26.30 9.40 -17.83
N LEU A 13 -27.09 10.26 -17.17
CA LEU A 13 -26.64 11.03 -16.01
C LEU A 13 -26.25 10.09 -14.86
N LEU A 14 -27.06 9.07 -14.57
CA LEU A 14 -26.73 8.07 -13.56
C LEU A 14 -25.43 7.35 -13.90
N LEU A 15 -25.26 6.90 -15.15
CA LEU A 15 -24.03 6.25 -15.61
C LEU A 15 -22.80 7.15 -15.41
N ILE A 16 -22.88 8.42 -15.83
CA ILE A 16 -21.77 9.38 -15.71
C ILE A 16 -21.45 9.62 -14.23
N CYS A 17 -22.45 9.89 -13.40
CA CYS A 17 -22.27 10.10 -11.96
C CYS A 17 -21.64 8.88 -11.28
N SER A 18 -22.07 7.66 -11.64
CA SER A 18 -21.48 6.42 -11.13
C SER A 18 -20.01 6.27 -11.53
N VAL A 19 -19.67 6.54 -12.80
CA VAL A 19 -18.27 6.47 -13.26
C VAL A 19 -17.41 7.51 -12.53
N LEU A 20 -17.89 8.75 -12.40
CA LEU A 20 -17.18 9.80 -11.68
C LEU A 20 -16.99 9.46 -10.20
N ALA A 21 -18.01 8.87 -9.55
CA ALA A 21 -17.92 8.43 -8.17
C ALA A 21 -16.90 7.31 -7.98
N ILE A 22 -16.85 6.32 -8.89
CA ILE A 22 -15.85 5.24 -8.86
C ILE A 22 -14.44 5.81 -9.05
N VAL A 23 -14.25 6.70 -10.03
CA VAL A 23 -12.95 7.35 -10.27
C VAL A 23 -12.53 8.16 -9.06
N HIS A 24 -13.44 8.95 -8.48
CA HIS A 24 -13.17 9.74 -7.29
C HIS A 24 -12.77 8.86 -6.10
N ALA A 25 -13.52 7.77 -5.84
CA ALA A 25 -13.20 6.83 -4.78
C ALA A 25 -11.83 6.14 -4.97
N ALA A 26 -11.41 5.91 -6.21
CA ALA A 26 -10.10 5.34 -6.50
C ALA A 26 -8.94 6.33 -6.26
N ILE A 27 -9.11 7.61 -6.58
CA ILE A 27 -8.03 8.61 -6.49
C ILE A 27 -8.03 9.39 -5.17
N SER A 28 -9.13 9.34 -4.44
CA SER A 28 -9.35 10.03 -3.18
C SER A 28 -10.14 9.09 -2.26
N PRO A 29 -9.53 7.97 -1.83
CA PRO A 29 -10.22 7.05 -0.95
C PRO A 29 -10.52 7.70 0.39
N ALA A 30 -11.53 7.17 1.09
CA ALA A 30 -11.88 7.62 2.43
C ALA A 30 -10.67 7.45 3.35
N ARG A 31 -10.05 8.57 3.72
CA ARG A 31 -8.79 8.60 4.46
C ARG A 31 -8.99 7.90 5.80
N ASP A 32 -8.19 6.88 6.06
CA ASP A 32 -8.17 6.22 7.37
C ASP A 32 -7.48 7.14 8.38
N GLY A 33 -8.26 8.01 9.01
CA GLY A 33 -7.78 9.04 9.93
C GLY A 33 -8.14 8.75 11.38
N MET A 34 -7.58 9.56 12.27
CA MET A 34 -7.76 9.47 13.72
C MET A 34 -9.22 9.37 14.16
N GLY A 35 -10.16 10.05 13.47
CA GLY A 35 -11.58 9.97 13.80
C GLY A 35 -12.17 8.55 13.66
N ARG A 36 -11.75 7.78 12.65
CA ARG A 36 -12.15 6.37 12.51
C ARG A 36 -11.54 5.52 13.61
N ALA A 37 -10.24 5.72 13.87
CA ALA A 37 -9.52 4.99 14.91
C ALA A 37 -10.21 5.17 16.28
N LEU A 38 -10.49 6.42 16.67
CA LEU A 38 -11.22 6.74 17.91
C LEU A 38 -12.63 6.13 17.95
N ALA A 39 -13.38 6.17 16.83
CA ALA A 39 -14.73 5.62 16.78
C ALA A 39 -14.78 4.09 16.97
N HIS A 40 -13.67 3.40 16.71
CA HIS A 40 -13.56 1.94 16.81
C HIS A 40 -12.62 1.48 17.95
N ASP A 41 -12.24 2.39 18.86
CA ASP A 41 -11.33 2.12 19.97
C ASP A 41 -10.00 1.49 19.50
N LEU A 42 -9.47 2.03 18.39
CA LEU A 42 -8.20 1.64 17.80
C LEU A 42 -7.08 2.56 18.30
N PRO A 43 -5.84 2.04 18.39
CA PRO A 43 -4.65 2.87 18.59
C PRO A 43 -4.59 4.01 17.57
N THR A 44 -4.26 5.21 18.04
CA THR A 44 -4.12 6.42 17.22
C THR A 44 -2.67 6.83 17.01
N SER A 45 -1.75 6.18 17.73
CA SER A 45 -0.31 6.33 17.59
C SER A 45 0.42 5.08 18.10
N PRO A 46 1.70 4.88 17.74
CA PRO A 46 2.55 3.86 18.37
C PRO A 46 2.68 4.05 19.89
N GLY A 47 2.55 5.29 20.39
CA GLY A 47 2.59 5.60 21.82
C GLY A 47 1.44 4.97 22.61
N ASP A 48 0.26 4.83 21.99
CA ASP A 48 -0.91 4.17 22.62
C ASP A 48 -0.65 2.67 22.88
N LEU A 49 0.31 2.09 22.16
CA LEU A 49 0.78 0.71 22.31
C LEU A 49 2.01 0.59 23.24
N GLY A 50 2.44 1.69 23.86
CA GLY A 50 3.62 1.75 24.72
C GLY A 50 4.94 1.76 23.94
N CYS A 51 4.92 1.98 22.62
CA CYS A 51 6.13 1.99 21.79
C CYS A 51 6.84 3.35 21.84
N THR A 52 8.16 3.32 21.79
CA THR A 52 8.97 4.55 21.57
C THR A 52 9.04 4.82 20.09
N PHE A 53 8.66 6.03 19.67
CA PHE A 53 8.66 6.40 18.25
C PHE A 53 9.00 7.87 18.02
N GLU A 54 9.48 8.16 16.83
CA GLU A 54 9.66 9.51 16.29
C GLU A 54 8.70 9.74 15.11
N SER A 55 8.37 11.01 14.85
CA SER A 55 7.58 11.40 13.69
C SER A 55 8.43 12.28 12.77
N TRP A 56 8.42 11.96 11.48
CA TRP A 56 9.13 12.76 10.47
C TRP A 56 8.32 12.80 9.17
N THR A 57 8.81 13.58 8.20
CA THR A 57 8.16 13.70 6.89
C THR A 57 9.18 13.46 5.79
N CYS A 58 8.79 12.70 4.77
CA CYS A 58 9.59 12.53 3.55
C CYS A 58 9.01 13.41 2.45
N ARG A 59 9.77 14.40 2.00
CA ARG A 59 9.37 15.25 0.87
C ARG A 59 9.60 14.53 -0.46
N THR A 60 8.51 14.30 -1.21
CA THR A 60 8.53 13.70 -2.55
C THR A 60 9.18 14.63 -3.57
N ARG A 61 9.55 14.08 -4.74
CA ARG A 61 10.14 14.86 -5.85
C ARG A 61 9.20 15.96 -6.37
N ASP A 62 7.89 15.76 -6.26
CA ASP A 62 6.86 16.74 -6.62
C ASP A 62 6.41 17.63 -5.44
N GLY A 63 7.11 17.58 -4.30
CA GLY A 63 6.95 18.53 -3.19
C GLY A 63 5.84 18.21 -2.20
N LEU A 64 5.30 16.99 -2.21
CA LEU A 64 4.37 16.52 -1.17
C LEU A 64 5.15 16.04 0.04
N ASP A 65 4.64 16.30 1.24
CA ASP A 65 5.26 15.84 2.48
C ASP A 65 4.51 14.59 2.97
N LEU A 66 5.17 13.43 2.89
CA LEU A 66 4.62 12.13 3.32
C LEU A 66 4.97 11.91 4.80
N PRO A 67 3.99 11.95 5.70
CA PRO A 67 4.26 11.84 7.12
C PRO A 67 4.45 10.38 7.53
N ALA A 68 5.47 10.12 8.34
CA ALA A 68 5.89 8.80 8.76
C ALA A 68 6.12 8.72 10.27
N TRP A 69 5.91 7.52 10.81
CA TRP A 69 6.33 7.13 12.15
C TRP A 69 7.52 6.19 12.08
N ASP A 70 8.45 6.40 12.98
CA ASP A 70 9.68 5.64 13.14
C ASP A 70 9.70 4.99 14.50
N VAL A 71 9.44 3.70 14.55
CA VAL A 71 9.22 2.98 15.80
C VAL A 71 10.42 2.08 16.09
N GLN A 72 10.99 2.24 17.28
CA GLN A 72 12.13 1.45 17.71
C GLN A 72 11.68 0.08 18.21
N GLY A 73 12.35 -0.97 17.75
CA GLY A 73 12.09 -2.36 18.13
C GLY A 73 13.29 -3.04 18.80
N VAL A 74 13.51 -4.31 18.50
CA VAL A 74 14.59 -5.12 19.10
C VAL A 74 15.98 -4.76 18.57
N THR A 75 16.96 -4.63 19.47
CA THR A 75 18.33 -4.31 19.07
C THR A 75 18.91 -5.33 18.08
N GLY A 76 19.47 -4.84 16.97
CA GLY A 76 20.10 -5.68 15.94
C GLY A 76 19.12 -6.27 14.91
N GLY A 77 17.83 -5.95 14.99
CA GLY A 77 16.85 -6.33 13.96
C GLY A 77 16.89 -5.45 12.70
N PRO A 78 16.12 -5.82 11.65
CA PRO A 78 16.00 -5.10 10.39
C PRO A 78 15.31 -3.76 10.57
N THR A 79 15.47 -2.91 9.56
CA THR A 79 14.51 -1.83 9.29
C THR A 79 13.41 -2.35 8.36
N LEU A 80 12.15 -2.30 8.81
CA LEU A 80 10.97 -2.60 8.00
C LEU A 80 10.33 -1.29 7.53
N LEU A 81 10.25 -1.05 6.23
CA LEU A 81 9.41 -0.01 5.65
C LEU A 81 8.06 -0.62 5.27
N TRP A 82 7.00 -0.25 5.98
CA TRP A 82 5.66 -0.79 5.76
C TRP A 82 4.77 0.14 4.92
N LEU A 83 4.20 -0.41 3.84
CA LEU A 83 3.31 0.28 2.92
C LEU A 83 1.86 -0.23 3.09
N HIS A 84 0.97 0.64 3.53
CA HIS A 84 -0.44 0.29 3.75
C HIS A 84 -1.22 0.05 2.44
N ASP A 85 -2.39 -0.57 2.55
CA ASP A 85 -3.29 -0.79 1.41
C ASP A 85 -4.02 0.49 0.96
N HIS A 86 -4.65 0.45 -0.22
CA HIS A 86 -5.48 1.52 -0.74
C HIS A 86 -6.62 1.87 0.21
N GLY A 87 -6.77 3.16 0.50
CA GLY A 87 -7.70 3.69 1.49
C GLY A 87 -7.28 3.53 2.95
N GLY A 88 -6.16 2.86 3.21
CA GLY A 88 -5.53 2.81 4.53
C GLY A 88 -4.71 4.06 4.87
N SER A 89 -3.92 3.93 5.92
CA SER A 89 -2.92 4.89 6.41
C SER A 89 -1.92 4.17 7.31
N ARG A 90 -0.95 4.88 7.87
CA ARG A 90 -0.07 4.38 8.94
C ARG A 90 -0.81 3.89 10.19
N LEU A 91 -2.09 4.25 10.36
CA LEU A 91 -2.94 3.77 11.45
C LEU A 91 -3.44 2.35 11.20
N SER A 92 -3.68 1.99 9.93
CA SER A 92 -4.46 0.80 9.56
C SER A 92 -3.84 -0.49 10.07
N ASP A 93 -2.51 -0.54 10.14
CA ASP A 93 -1.77 -1.72 10.56
C ASP A 93 -1.07 -1.53 11.93
N LEU A 94 -1.46 -0.53 12.74
CA LEU A 94 -0.90 -0.35 14.09
C LEU A 94 -1.13 -1.56 15.00
N ARG A 95 -2.23 -2.31 14.79
CA ARG A 95 -2.52 -3.52 15.57
C ARG A 95 -1.46 -4.61 15.41
N ASP A 96 -0.81 -4.64 14.26
CA ASP A 96 0.21 -5.62 13.90
C ASP A 96 1.62 -5.16 14.32
N LEU A 97 1.76 -3.90 14.76
CA LEU A 97 3.04 -3.26 15.06
C LEU A 97 3.84 -4.01 16.13
N GLN A 98 3.21 -4.45 17.22
CA GLN A 98 3.93 -5.15 18.29
C GLN A 98 4.52 -6.48 17.82
N ASP A 99 3.82 -7.20 16.94
CA ASP A 99 4.30 -8.45 16.35
C ASP A 99 5.53 -8.19 15.48
N TRP A 100 5.53 -7.10 14.71
CA TRP A 100 6.70 -6.72 13.90
C TRP A 100 7.87 -6.29 14.78
N LEU A 101 7.64 -5.48 15.81
CA LEU A 101 8.69 -5.01 16.72
C LEU A 101 9.36 -6.15 17.50
N SER A 102 8.75 -7.33 17.58
CA SER A 102 9.37 -8.51 18.21
C SER A 102 10.61 -9.03 17.47
N TRP A 103 10.75 -8.70 16.18
CA TRP A 103 11.89 -9.10 15.35
C TRP A 103 12.49 -7.97 14.51
N CYS A 104 11.77 -6.86 14.30
CA CYS A 104 12.24 -5.61 13.70
C CYS A 104 13.06 -4.80 14.69
N GLY A 105 14.20 -4.26 14.26
CA GLY A 105 14.94 -3.26 15.05
C GLY A 105 14.37 -1.86 14.86
N ARG A 106 13.74 -1.64 13.71
CA ARG A 106 13.07 -0.39 13.37
C ARG A 106 11.89 -0.68 12.46
N VAL A 107 10.75 -0.05 12.70
CA VAL A 107 9.57 -0.13 11.83
C VAL A 107 9.18 1.28 11.41
N ILE A 108 9.06 1.48 10.11
CA ILE A 108 8.68 2.76 9.50
C ILE A 108 7.30 2.61 8.88
N LEU A 109 6.33 3.31 9.44
CA LEU A 109 4.95 3.38 8.95
C LEU A 109 4.73 4.72 8.28
N VAL A 110 4.29 4.72 7.02
CA VAL A 110 4.14 5.94 6.23
C VAL A 110 2.73 6.08 5.68
N ASP A 111 2.23 7.32 5.59
CA ASP A 111 1.05 7.60 4.77
C ASP A 111 1.47 7.83 3.31
N LEU A 112 0.94 7.00 2.40
CA LEU A 112 1.11 7.19 0.96
C LEU A 112 0.33 8.42 0.48
N ARG A 113 0.78 9.06 -0.61
CA ARG A 113 0.11 10.25 -1.17
C ARG A 113 -1.41 10.06 -1.30
N GLY A 114 -2.18 11.07 -0.91
CA GLY A 114 -3.65 11.02 -0.94
C GLY A 114 -4.32 10.09 0.07
N HIS A 115 -3.56 9.52 1.02
CA HIS A 115 -4.06 8.66 2.10
C HIS A 115 -3.72 9.25 3.47
N GLY A 116 -4.32 8.72 4.54
CA GLY A 116 -4.05 9.14 5.93
C GLY A 116 -4.01 10.66 6.10
N ASP A 117 -2.88 11.19 6.54
CA ASP A 117 -2.59 12.63 6.66
C ASP A 117 -1.74 13.16 5.48
N ALA A 118 -1.30 12.31 4.55
CA ALA A 118 -0.50 12.72 3.38
C ALA A 118 -1.32 13.53 2.34
N PRO A 119 -0.85 14.69 1.89
CA PRO A 119 -1.56 15.51 0.92
C PRO A 119 -1.65 14.86 -0.46
N GLY A 120 -2.38 15.50 -1.38
CA GLY A 120 -2.48 15.09 -2.78
C GLY A 120 -3.56 14.03 -3.04
N THR A 121 -3.39 13.29 -4.12
CA THR A 121 -4.31 12.25 -4.58
C THR A 121 -3.55 10.97 -4.90
N CYS A 122 -4.18 9.83 -4.69
CA CYS A 122 -3.66 8.54 -5.15
C CYS A 122 -3.58 8.53 -6.69
N MET A 123 -2.40 8.21 -7.20
CA MET A 123 -2.08 8.05 -8.61
C MET A 123 -2.03 6.58 -9.02
N LEU A 124 -2.47 5.68 -8.13
CA LEU A 124 -2.62 4.25 -8.33
C LEU A 124 -1.32 3.57 -8.75
N GLY A 125 -0.18 4.07 -8.26
CA GLY A 125 1.15 3.54 -8.51
C GLY A 125 1.96 4.33 -9.52
N ALA A 126 1.34 5.23 -10.29
CA ALA A 126 2.05 6.03 -11.28
C ALA A 126 3.04 7.04 -10.67
N ARG A 127 2.85 7.43 -9.39
CA ARG A 127 3.78 8.29 -8.67
C ARG A 127 4.27 7.68 -7.35
N GLU A 128 3.46 6.83 -6.74
CA GLU A 128 3.79 6.17 -5.48
C GLU A 128 5.07 5.33 -5.58
N THR A 129 5.38 4.76 -6.75
CA THR A 129 6.65 4.03 -6.98
C THR A 129 7.86 4.94 -6.79
N GLY A 130 7.81 6.16 -7.30
CA GLY A 130 8.85 7.17 -7.07
C GLY A 130 8.86 7.72 -5.64
N ASP A 131 7.75 7.64 -4.92
CA ASP A 131 7.70 8.00 -3.50
C ASP A 131 8.37 6.94 -2.64
N VAL A 132 8.19 5.66 -2.96
CA VAL A 132 8.91 4.55 -2.30
C VAL A 132 10.41 4.70 -2.48
N ASP A 133 10.87 5.02 -3.70
CA ASP A 133 12.29 5.32 -3.94
C ASP A 133 12.78 6.47 -3.06
N ARG A 134 11.97 7.54 -2.93
CA ARG A 134 12.31 8.71 -2.11
C ARG A 134 12.29 8.40 -0.62
N LEU A 135 11.40 7.53 -0.15
CA LEU A 135 11.36 7.03 1.22
C LEU A 135 12.61 6.22 1.54
N LEU A 136 13.04 5.33 0.64
CA LEU A 136 14.30 4.60 0.79
C LEU A 136 15.50 5.56 0.86
N GLU A 137 15.52 6.62 0.05
CA GLU A 137 16.53 7.69 0.15
C GLU A 137 16.46 8.44 1.50
N CYS A 138 15.25 8.70 2.05
CA CYS A 138 15.04 9.31 3.37
C CYS A 138 15.57 8.41 4.51
N ILE A 139 15.41 7.08 4.38
CA ILE A 139 15.87 6.09 5.37
C ILE A 139 17.39 5.95 5.34
N GLY A 140 18.00 6.04 4.16
CA GLY A 140 19.45 6.00 3.98
C GLY A 140 19.98 4.63 3.55
N ASN A 141 21.20 4.28 3.97
CA ASN A 141 21.91 3.09 3.50
C ASN A 141 21.71 1.84 4.39
N GLU A 142 20.65 1.80 5.18
CA GLU A 142 20.30 0.63 6.00
C GLU A 142 19.82 -0.54 5.13
N GLU A 143 19.94 -1.76 5.67
CA GLU A 143 19.28 -2.92 5.08
C GLU A 143 17.78 -2.83 5.40
N VAL A 144 16.98 -2.60 4.36
CA VAL A 144 15.53 -2.37 4.49
C VAL A 144 14.77 -3.54 3.91
N ILE A 145 13.83 -4.07 4.68
CA ILE A 145 12.79 -4.97 4.22
C ILE A 145 11.60 -4.11 3.78
N LEU A 146 11.11 -4.33 2.57
CA LEU A 146 9.89 -3.70 2.07
C LEU A 146 8.68 -4.56 2.45
N GLY A 147 7.86 -4.05 3.37
CA GLY A 147 6.60 -4.66 3.77
C GLY A 147 5.42 -3.97 3.12
N GLY A 148 4.33 -4.69 2.87
CA GLY A 148 3.07 -4.02 2.57
C GLY A 148 1.87 -4.93 2.39
N ARG A 149 0.69 -4.30 2.33
CA ARG A 149 -0.62 -4.98 2.15
C ARG A 149 -1.32 -4.50 0.88
N GLY A 150 -1.90 -5.40 0.10
CA GLY A 150 -2.69 -5.07 -1.08
C GLY A 150 -1.93 -4.18 -2.07
N PHE A 151 -2.35 -2.92 -2.18
CA PHE A 151 -1.67 -1.88 -2.97
C PHE A 151 -0.24 -1.61 -2.51
N GLY A 152 0.00 -1.54 -1.21
CA GLY A 152 1.35 -1.37 -0.65
C GLY A 152 2.26 -2.55 -0.97
N ALA A 153 1.74 -3.79 -0.96
CA ALA A 153 2.49 -4.98 -1.36
C ALA A 153 2.92 -4.91 -2.85
N VAL A 154 2.02 -4.44 -3.72
CA VAL A 154 2.33 -4.23 -5.15
C VAL A 154 3.42 -3.18 -5.34
N LEU A 155 3.40 -2.09 -4.56
CA LEU A 155 4.45 -1.07 -4.59
C LEU A 155 5.80 -1.60 -4.08
N ALA A 156 5.79 -2.42 -3.02
CA ALA A 156 6.99 -3.05 -2.49
C ALA A 156 7.64 -3.98 -3.52
N LEU A 157 6.84 -4.80 -4.20
CA LEU A 157 7.28 -5.69 -5.28
C LEU A 157 7.86 -4.90 -6.46
N ASP A 158 7.18 -3.84 -6.91
CA ASP A 158 7.69 -2.97 -7.97
C ASP A 158 9.03 -2.33 -7.58
N ALA A 159 9.13 -1.73 -6.40
CA ALA A 159 10.36 -1.10 -5.91
C ALA A 159 11.51 -2.11 -5.83
N SER A 160 11.26 -3.32 -5.32
CA SER A 160 12.26 -4.40 -5.32
C SER A 160 12.71 -4.78 -6.72
N SER A 161 11.79 -4.91 -7.69
CA SER A 161 12.12 -5.27 -9.07
C SER A 161 12.95 -4.23 -9.83
N ARG A 162 12.82 -2.95 -9.44
CA ARG A 162 13.55 -1.82 -10.04
C ARG A 162 14.87 -1.50 -9.35
N SER A 163 15.07 -2.01 -8.14
CA SER A 163 16.24 -1.72 -7.32
C SER A 163 17.46 -2.52 -7.80
N THR A 164 18.62 -1.88 -7.80
CA THR A 164 19.90 -2.59 -8.00
C THR A 164 20.41 -3.26 -6.73
N LYS A 165 19.87 -2.86 -5.56
CA LYS A 165 20.13 -3.52 -4.27
C LYS A 165 19.09 -4.62 -4.05
N SER A 166 19.50 -5.73 -3.44
CA SER A 166 18.55 -6.74 -2.97
C SER A 166 17.70 -6.14 -1.86
N LEU A 167 16.39 -6.01 -2.11
CA LEU A 167 15.40 -5.53 -1.17
C LEU A 167 14.43 -6.67 -0.89
N PRO A 168 14.54 -7.38 0.25
CA PRO A 168 13.59 -8.41 0.62
C PRO A 168 12.17 -7.83 0.69
N VAL A 169 11.19 -8.58 0.19
CA VAL A 169 9.79 -8.15 0.17
C VAL A 169 8.93 -9.08 1.02
N TRP A 170 8.14 -8.49 1.90
CA TRP A 170 7.07 -9.16 2.61
C TRP A 170 5.73 -8.54 2.22
N GLY A 171 5.00 -9.22 1.33
CA GLY A 171 3.70 -8.78 0.83
C GLY A 171 2.54 -9.57 1.44
N ILE A 172 1.48 -8.88 1.82
CA ILE A 172 0.21 -9.50 2.22
C ILE A 172 -0.84 -9.21 1.17
N ALA A 173 -1.42 -10.28 0.61
CA ALA A 173 -2.50 -10.24 -0.38
C ALA A 173 -2.31 -9.21 -1.51
N PRO A 174 -1.16 -9.20 -2.22
CA PRO A 174 -1.01 -8.38 -3.41
C PRO A 174 -2.08 -8.78 -4.43
N TYR A 175 -2.77 -7.79 -5.00
CA TYR A 175 -3.70 -8.08 -6.09
C TYR A 175 -2.92 -8.52 -7.34
N GLN A 176 -3.52 -9.35 -8.18
CA GLN A 176 -2.88 -9.89 -9.40
C GLN A 176 -2.97 -8.96 -10.61
N SER A 177 -3.95 -8.06 -10.61
CA SER A 177 -4.06 -7.01 -11.62
C SER A 177 -4.92 -5.87 -11.09
N VAL A 178 -4.72 -4.68 -11.64
CA VAL A 178 -5.57 -3.51 -11.34
C VAL A 178 -7.03 -3.86 -11.63
N ARG A 179 -7.27 -4.59 -12.73
CA ARG A 179 -8.60 -5.05 -13.11
C ARG A 179 -9.23 -5.89 -12.00
N ALA A 180 -8.51 -6.89 -11.49
CA ALA A 180 -9.01 -7.77 -10.43
C ALA A 180 -9.36 -6.99 -9.17
N ARG A 181 -8.50 -6.03 -8.77
CA ARG A 181 -8.77 -5.17 -7.61
C ARG A 181 -10.03 -4.32 -7.78
N PHE A 182 -10.23 -3.72 -8.96
CA PHE A 182 -11.45 -2.95 -9.25
C PHE A 182 -12.69 -3.84 -9.28
N ASP A 183 -12.61 -5.03 -9.89
CA ASP A 183 -13.71 -5.99 -9.93
C ASP A 183 -14.10 -6.44 -8.50
N GLU A 184 -13.13 -6.68 -7.63
CA GLU A 184 -13.34 -7.02 -6.24
C GLU A 184 -13.99 -5.88 -5.44
N GLU A 185 -13.47 -4.66 -5.56
CA GLU A 185 -14.03 -3.47 -4.89
C GLU A 185 -15.48 -3.23 -5.30
N MET A 186 -15.76 -3.31 -6.61
CA MET A 186 -17.09 -3.11 -7.16
C MET A 186 -18.05 -4.20 -6.69
N ARG A 187 -17.61 -5.47 -6.71
CA ARG A 187 -18.39 -6.60 -6.21
C ARG A 187 -18.72 -6.45 -4.72
N GLY A 188 -17.75 -6.02 -3.90
CA GLY A 188 -17.96 -5.75 -2.47
C GLY A 188 -19.01 -4.67 -2.20
N ARG A 189 -19.20 -3.74 -3.14
CA ARG A 189 -20.21 -2.67 -3.06
C ARG A 189 -21.51 -2.98 -3.80
N GLY A 190 -21.66 -4.18 -4.37
CA GLY A 190 -22.82 -4.55 -5.20
C GLY A 190 -22.92 -3.78 -6.52
N ILE A 191 -21.82 -3.19 -7.00
CA ILE A 191 -21.75 -2.43 -8.23
C ILE A 191 -21.40 -3.38 -9.39
N PRO A 192 -22.16 -3.38 -10.50
CA PRO A 192 -21.85 -4.24 -11.65
C PRO A 192 -20.54 -3.83 -12.31
N GLY A 193 -19.63 -4.79 -12.51
CA GLY A 193 -18.33 -4.56 -13.14
C GLY A 193 -18.46 -3.97 -14.55
N TRP A 194 -19.29 -4.55 -15.41
CA TRP A 194 -19.58 -4.00 -16.74
C TRP A 194 -20.90 -3.21 -16.74
N PRO A 195 -20.99 -2.03 -17.40
CA PRO A 195 -19.94 -1.33 -18.15
C PRO A 195 -19.07 -0.38 -17.32
N LEU A 196 -19.41 -0.16 -16.05
CA LEU A 196 -18.85 0.90 -15.20
C LEU A 196 -17.32 0.82 -15.04
N ARG A 197 -16.75 -0.37 -14.82
CA ARG A 197 -15.30 -0.57 -14.67
C ARG A 197 -14.54 -0.13 -15.91
N VAL A 198 -15.01 -0.53 -17.09
CA VAL A 198 -14.33 -0.21 -18.36
C VAL A 198 -14.29 1.29 -18.57
N LEU A 199 -15.42 1.97 -18.32
CA LEU A 199 -15.50 3.43 -18.41
C LEU A 199 -14.60 4.11 -17.37
N ALA A 200 -14.63 3.67 -16.12
CA ALA A 200 -13.80 4.22 -15.05
C ALA A 200 -12.29 4.07 -15.34
N MET A 201 -11.84 2.88 -15.74
CA MET A 201 -10.44 2.65 -16.12
C MET A 201 -10.04 3.50 -17.34
N THR A 202 -10.94 3.68 -18.30
CA THR A 202 -10.70 4.55 -19.47
C THR A 202 -10.51 6.00 -19.04
N VAL A 203 -11.38 6.52 -18.17
CA VAL A 203 -11.26 7.89 -17.62
C VAL A 203 -9.96 8.04 -16.82
N LEU A 204 -9.57 7.06 -16.00
CA LEU A 204 -8.29 7.09 -15.27
C LEU A 204 -7.11 7.21 -16.25
N ARG A 205 -7.07 6.36 -17.29
CA ARG A 205 -6.01 6.40 -18.31
C ARG A 205 -5.96 7.72 -19.06
N LEU A 206 -7.12 8.26 -19.47
CA LEU A 206 -7.22 9.55 -20.16
C LEU A 206 -6.80 10.73 -19.29
N THR A 207 -6.97 10.63 -17.97
CA THR A 207 -6.51 11.64 -17.00
C THR A 207 -5.05 11.46 -16.58
N GLY A 208 -4.28 10.64 -17.31
CA GLY A 208 -2.86 10.42 -17.07
C GLY A 208 -2.55 9.48 -15.89
N ARG A 209 -3.57 8.87 -15.28
CA ARG A 209 -3.38 7.86 -14.25
C ARG A 209 -3.18 6.52 -14.92
N ARG A 210 -2.02 5.92 -14.71
CA ARG A 210 -1.70 4.57 -15.19
C ARG A 210 -1.59 3.69 -13.97
N PRO A 211 -2.70 3.06 -13.55
CA PRO A 211 -2.65 2.12 -12.44
C PRO A 211 -1.53 1.10 -12.66
N LEU A 212 -0.71 0.92 -11.64
CA LEU A 212 0.43 0.03 -11.66
C LEU A 212 -0.08 -1.41 -11.75
N GLU A 213 0.32 -2.11 -12.81
CA GLU A 213 0.11 -3.54 -12.87
C GLU A 213 1.20 -4.23 -12.01
N PRO A 214 0.84 -5.22 -11.20
CA PRO A 214 1.79 -5.97 -10.41
C PRO A 214 2.88 -6.60 -11.27
N CYS A 215 4.11 -6.60 -10.79
CA CYS A 215 5.19 -7.34 -11.41
C CYS A 215 4.95 -8.84 -11.17
N ASN A 216 4.73 -9.61 -12.24
CA ASN A 216 4.58 -11.06 -12.18
C ASN A 216 5.93 -11.80 -12.13
N ASP A 217 7.02 -11.11 -12.50
CA ASP A 217 8.37 -11.68 -12.67
C ASP A 217 9.33 -11.21 -11.57
N VAL A 218 8.84 -11.05 -10.33
CA VAL A 218 9.74 -10.75 -9.20
C VAL A 218 10.53 -12.01 -8.83
N GLN A 219 11.60 -12.27 -9.58
CA GLN A 219 12.73 -13.10 -9.16
C GLN A 219 13.61 -12.30 -8.20
N ALA A 220 13.07 -11.86 -7.07
CA ALA A 220 13.92 -11.35 -5.99
C ALA A 220 14.26 -12.53 -5.08
N ASP A 221 15.54 -12.63 -4.68
CA ASP A 221 16.07 -13.74 -3.89
C ASP A 221 15.31 -14.01 -2.58
N ARG A 222 14.47 -13.05 -2.11
CA ARG A 222 13.75 -13.12 -0.83
C ARG A 222 12.38 -12.42 -0.89
N VAL A 223 11.42 -12.98 -1.63
CA VAL A 223 10.00 -12.55 -1.61
C VAL A 223 9.15 -13.53 -0.80
N ARG A 224 8.37 -13.02 0.15
CA ARG A 224 7.32 -13.78 0.84
C ARG A 224 5.97 -13.12 0.62
N ILE A 225 5.05 -13.87 0.02
CA ILE A 225 3.65 -13.47 -0.14
C ILE A 225 2.81 -14.31 0.82
N ALA A 226 2.01 -13.64 1.63
CA ALA A 226 1.08 -14.26 2.57
C ALA A 226 -0.37 -13.87 2.22
N ASP A 227 -1.32 -14.76 2.49
CA ASP A 227 -2.74 -14.42 2.45
C ASP A 227 -3.16 -13.58 3.66
N VAL A 228 -4.32 -12.90 3.60
CA VAL A 228 -4.78 -11.99 4.66
C VAL A 228 -4.95 -12.69 6.01
N ASP A 229 -5.38 -13.96 5.98
CA ASP A 229 -5.65 -14.75 7.18
C ASP A 229 -4.41 -15.54 7.67
N GLU A 230 -3.29 -15.45 6.96
CA GLU A 230 -2.06 -16.08 7.43
C GLU A 230 -1.51 -15.33 8.64
N PRO A 231 -1.07 -16.05 9.69
CA PRO A 231 -0.48 -15.44 10.86
C PRO A 231 0.80 -14.68 10.47
N ILE A 232 0.97 -13.50 11.07
CA ILE A 232 2.20 -12.73 10.94
C ILE A 232 3.38 -13.61 11.38
N PRO A 233 4.39 -13.81 10.53
CA PRO A 233 5.53 -14.63 10.89
C PRO A 233 6.26 -14.03 12.09
N ALA A 234 6.59 -14.87 13.07
CA ALA A 234 7.33 -14.48 14.27
C ALA A 234 8.76 -13.96 13.97
N SER A 235 9.32 -14.32 12.81
CA SER A 235 10.53 -13.74 12.22
C SER A 235 10.64 -14.19 10.75
N PRO A 236 10.56 -13.29 9.76
CA PRO A 236 10.62 -13.63 8.34
C PRO A 236 12.01 -13.47 7.71
N TRP A 237 13.10 -13.31 8.46
CA TRP A 237 14.44 -13.45 7.87
C TRP A 237 14.72 -14.88 7.36
N TRP A 238 13.85 -15.82 7.73
CA TRP A 238 13.51 -17.11 7.10
C TRP A 238 14.66 -18.12 6.86
N ASP A 239 15.33 -18.53 7.94
CA ASP A 239 16.31 -19.63 7.99
C ASP A 239 17.71 -19.31 7.43
N ALA A 240 18.64 -19.10 8.36
CA ALA A 240 20.07 -18.98 8.09
C ALA A 240 20.68 -20.32 7.60
N SER A 241 20.52 -20.69 6.32
CA SER A 241 21.44 -21.58 5.57
C SER A 241 20.95 -21.89 4.16
N VAL A 242 21.52 -21.24 3.15
CA VAL A 242 21.98 -22.01 1.97
C VAL A 242 23.45 -22.29 2.24
N SER A 243 23.70 -23.53 2.64
CA SER A 243 25.00 -24.20 2.83
C SER A 243 26.16 -23.56 2.06
N GLY A 244 26.95 -22.73 2.75
CA GLY A 244 28.38 -22.61 2.50
C GLY A 244 29.10 -23.67 3.32
N ASP A 245 30.02 -24.39 2.70
CA ASP A 245 30.96 -25.34 3.30
C ASP A 245 30.38 -26.61 3.92
N GLU A 246 30.14 -27.63 3.08
CA GLU A 246 30.77 -28.92 3.38
C GLU A 246 32.20 -28.87 2.82
N SER A 247 33.10 -28.47 3.72
CA SER A 247 34.53 -28.65 3.61
C SER A 247 34.88 -30.10 3.23
N SER A 248 35.74 -30.21 2.22
CA SER A 248 36.89 -31.10 2.20
C SER A 248 36.97 -32.17 3.30
N SER A 249 36.75 -33.43 2.94
CA SER A 249 37.53 -34.61 3.34
C SER A 249 37.12 -35.81 2.49
#